data_AF-A0A8J4VUW4-F1
#
_entry.id   AF-A0A8J4VUW4-F1
#
_cell.length_a   1.000
_cell.length_b   1.000
_cell.length_c   1.000
_cell.angle_alpha   90.00
_cell.angle_beta   90.00
_cell.angle_gamma   90.00
#
_symmetry.space_group_name_H-M   'P 1'
#
loop_
_entity.id
_entity.type
_entity.pdbx_description
1 polymer ?
#
loop_
_entity_poly.entity_id
_entity_poly.type
_entity_poly.pdbx_seq_one_letter_code
_entity_poly.pdbx_strand_id
1 'polypeptide(L)'
;MASLKVGENKEINTDLIQKACSLAVNAHSKPSQKSYILEKTGGSSYVIFSFPGYWSKNDWYTGEPFGETEINLDLFPSLRSIGLDEHAKVNKAFLQVFVDKISRNQDFINE
;
A
#
# COMPACT_ATOMS: atom_id res chain seq x y z
N MET A 1 -15.92 -22.50 5.60
CA MET A 1 -15.14 -21.25 5.56
C MET A 1 -14.51 -21.06 6.92
N ALA A 2 -13.19 -20.95 7.02
CA ALA A 2 -12.54 -20.62 8.29
C ALA A 2 -12.76 -19.12 8.54
N SER A 3 -13.56 -18.79 9.56
CA SER A 3 -13.68 -17.42 10.06
C SER A 3 -12.54 -17.23 11.05
N LEU A 4 -11.44 -16.62 10.61
CA LEU A 4 -10.37 -16.20 11.53
C LEU A 4 -10.92 -15.04 12.36
N LYS A 5 -10.99 -15.23 13.69
CA LYS A 5 -11.31 -14.11 14.59
C LYS A 5 -10.13 -13.14 14.61
N VAL A 6 -10.42 -11.85 14.76
CA VAL A 6 -9.39 -10.81 14.94
C VAL A 6 -8.50 -11.21 16.12
N GLY A 7 -7.19 -11.37 15.87
CA GLY A 7 -6.20 -11.78 16.88
C GLY A 7 -5.79 -13.26 16.90
N GLU A 8 -6.40 -14.13 16.08
CA GLU A 8 -5.98 -15.55 15.97
C GLU A 8 -4.67 -15.72 15.17
N ASN A 9 -4.27 -14.70 14.39
CA ASN A 9 -2.93 -14.61 13.79
C ASN A 9 -1.92 -14.18 14.86
N LYS A 10 -1.09 -15.13 15.32
CA LYS A 10 -0.04 -14.87 16.33
C LYS A 10 0.96 -13.78 15.91
N GLU A 11 1.13 -13.56 14.61
CA GLU A 11 2.03 -12.53 14.07
C GLU A 11 1.42 -11.13 14.07
N ILE A 12 0.08 -11.00 14.01
CA ILE A 12 -0.63 -9.72 13.99
C ILE A 12 -1.57 -9.65 15.18
N ASN A 13 -1.02 -9.18 16.31
CA ASN A 13 -1.79 -8.99 17.53
C ASN A 13 -2.54 -7.65 17.55
N THR A 14 -3.44 -7.49 18.53
CA THR A 14 -4.28 -6.29 18.69
C THR A 14 -3.47 -5.01 18.88
N ASP A 15 -2.34 -5.06 19.59
CA ASP A 15 -1.51 -3.88 19.84
C ASP A 15 -0.87 -3.37 18.54
N LEU A 16 -0.38 -4.28 17.70
CA LEU A 16 0.13 -3.95 16.38
C LEU A 16 -0.96 -3.36 15.48
N ILE A 17 -2.17 -3.94 15.50
CA ILE A 17 -3.33 -3.42 14.75
C ILE A 17 -3.66 -2.01 15.20
N GLN A 18 -3.76 -1.77 16.51
CA GLN A 18 -4.08 -0.46 17.07
C GLN A 18 -3.00 0.57 16.72
N LYS A 19 -1.72 0.17 16.78
CA LYS A 19 -0.60 1.04 16.39
C LYS A 19 -0.62 1.38 14.91
N ALA A 20 -0.80 0.40 14.02
CA ALA A 20 -0.90 0.61 12.58
C ALA A 20 -2.09 1.53 12.22
N CYS A 21 -3.24 1.32 12.86
CA CYS A 21 -4.42 2.17 12.68
C CYS A 21 -4.15 3.62 13.10
N SER A 22 -3.53 3.83 14.27
CA SER A 22 -3.17 5.17 14.76
C SER A 22 -2.20 5.88 13.82
N LEU A 23 -1.21 5.16 13.27
CA LEU A 23 -0.26 5.71 12.30
C LEU A 23 -0.92 6.05 10.96
N ALA A 24 -1.86 5.23 10.48
CA ALA A 24 -2.63 5.52 9.28
C ALA A 24 -3.45 6.81 9.43
N VAL A 25 -4.17 6.98 10.55
CA VAL A 25 -4.93 8.21 10.84
C VAL A 25 -4.00 9.42 10.95
N ASN A 26 -2.82 9.25 11.56
CA ASN A 26 -1.82 10.31 11.66
C ASN A 26 -1.26 10.72 10.28
N ALA A 27 -1.03 9.77 9.37
CA ALA A 27 -0.56 10.03 8.02
C ALA A 27 -1.53 10.92 7.24
N HIS A 28 -2.83 10.81 7.49
CA HIS A 28 -3.84 11.68 6.88
C HIS A 28 -3.89 13.09 7.48
N SER A 29 -3.56 13.24 8.76
CA SER A 29 -3.85 14.47 9.52
C SER A 29 -2.68 15.47 9.53
N LYS A 30 -1.47 15.03 9.18
CA LYS A 30 -0.27 15.87 9.18
C LYS A 30 0.25 16.04 7.76
N PRO A 31 0.53 17.26 7.29
CA PRO A 31 1.34 17.45 6.10
C PRO A 31 2.76 16.93 6.41
N SER A 32 3.05 15.70 6.03
CA SER A 32 4.41 15.19 6.08
C SER A 32 5.19 15.72 4.88
N GLN A 33 6.47 16.05 5.09
CA GLN A 33 7.38 16.42 4.01
C GLN A 33 7.62 15.25 3.05
N LYS A 34 7.55 14.02 3.58
CA LYS A 34 7.60 12.76 2.83
C LYS A 34 6.19 12.26 2.47
N SER A 35 6.08 11.36 1.50
CA SER A 35 4.79 10.77 1.08
C SER A 35 4.30 9.62 1.97
N TYR A 36 4.93 9.42 3.13
CA TYR A 36 4.64 8.35 4.08
C TYR A 36 5.13 8.76 5.49
N ILE A 37 4.62 8.07 6.51
CA ILE A 37 5.17 8.03 7.87
C ILE A 37 5.89 6.70 8.05
N LEU A 38 7.09 6.76 8.62
CA LEU A 38 7.88 5.59 8.97
C LEU A 38 8.05 5.50 10.49
N GLU A 39 7.62 4.38 11.05
CA GLU A 39 7.80 4.07 12.46
C GLU A 39 8.75 2.88 12.61
N LYS A 40 9.95 3.16 13.11
CA LYS A 40 10.96 2.17 13.51
C LYS A 40 10.94 2.08 15.04
N THR A 41 10.28 1.07 15.61
CA THR A 41 10.25 0.89 17.08
C THR A 41 11.49 0.12 17.51
N GLY A 42 12.32 0.71 18.38
CA GLY A 42 13.49 0.03 18.90
C GLY A 42 13.10 -1.28 19.60
N GLY A 43 13.65 -2.40 19.14
CA GLY A 43 13.37 -3.73 19.69
C GLY A 43 12.14 -4.45 19.13
N SER A 44 11.38 -3.85 18.20
CA SER A 44 10.34 -4.58 17.47
C SER A 44 10.91 -5.40 16.32
N SER A 45 10.26 -6.53 16.00
CA SER A 45 10.57 -7.35 14.83
C SER A 45 10.01 -6.78 13.51
N TYR A 46 9.35 -5.62 13.57
CA TYR A 46 8.63 -5.02 12.44
C TYR A 46 8.95 -3.52 12.32
N VAL A 47 8.72 -3.02 11.11
CA VAL A 47 8.76 -1.61 10.73
C VAL A 47 7.42 -1.27 10.07
N ILE A 48 6.82 -0.13 10.40
CA ILE A 48 5.51 0.26 9.87
C ILE A 48 5.69 1.46 8.93
N PHE A 49 5.30 1.28 7.68
CA PHE A 49 5.10 2.36 6.72
C PHE A 49 3.60 2.68 6.66
N SER A 50 3.24 3.94 6.85
CA SER A 50 1.86 4.42 6.74
C SER A 50 1.76 5.47 5.66
N PHE A 51 0.85 5.25 4.71
CA PHE A 51 0.64 6.13 3.57
C PHE A 51 -0.64 6.95 3.79
N PRO A 52 -0.65 8.25 3.46
CA PRO A 52 -1.87 9.03 3.47
C PRO A 52 -2.79 8.51 2.35
N GLY A 53 -4.07 8.36 2.66
CA GLY A 53 -5.07 8.16 1.61
C GLY A 53 -5.45 9.45 0.92
N TYR A 54 -5.87 9.30 -0.34
CA TYR A 54 -6.19 10.38 -1.25
C TYR A 54 -7.71 10.50 -1.42
N TRP A 55 -8.22 11.73 -1.50
CA TRP A 55 -9.67 12.00 -1.51
C TRP A 55 -10.16 12.66 -2.81
N SER A 56 -9.25 12.96 -3.76
CA SER A 56 -9.66 13.52 -5.04
C SER A 56 -10.20 12.43 -5.95
N LYS A 57 -11.25 12.73 -6.72
CA LYS A 57 -11.78 11.81 -7.74
C LYS A 57 -10.69 11.29 -8.69
N ASN A 58 -9.74 12.16 -9.05
CA ASN A 58 -8.66 11.83 -9.97
C ASN A 58 -7.67 10.81 -9.39
N ASP A 59 -7.63 10.67 -8.06
CA ASP A 59 -6.78 9.69 -7.37
C ASP A 59 -7.45 8.31 -7.27
N TRP A 60 -8.73 8.19 -7.69
CA TRP A 60 -9.50 6.96 -7.67
C TRP A 60 -9.89 6.46 -9.07
N TYR A 61 -10.06 7.37 -10.03
CA TYR A 61 -10.63 7.05 -11.34
C TYR A 61 -9.98 7.81 -12.48
N THR A 62 -9.55 7.08 -13.51
CA THR A 62 -8.99 7.64 -14.74
C THR A 62 -9.59 6.97 -15.98
N GLY A 63 -10.67 7.54 -16.51
CA GLY A 63 -11.18 7.27 -17.86
C GLY A 63 -12.01 5.98 -18.02
N GLU A 64 -11.41 4.82 -17.79
CA GLU A 64 -12.02 3.50 -18.04
C GLU A 64 -13.18 3.17 -17.08
N PRO A 65 -14.20 2.38 -17.47
CA PRO A 65 -15.41 2.14 -16.68
C PRO A 65 -15.19 1.73 -15.21
N PHE A 66 -14.12 0.99 -14.91
CA PHE A 66 -13.72 0.64 -13.54
C PHE A 66 -12.34 1.21 -13.15
N GLY A 67 -11.78 2.09 -13.99
CA GLY A 67 -10.47 2.71 -13.79
C GLY A 67 -9.31 1.71 -13.83
N GLU A 68 -9.51 0.54 -14.43
CA GLU A 68 -8.54 -0.55 -14.45
C GLU A 68 -7.44 -0.37 -15.50
N THR A 69 -6.30 -1.00 -15.25
CA THR A 69 -5.19 -1.11 -16.20
C THR A 69 -4.42 -2.40 -15.94
N GLU A 70 -3.73 -2.91 -16.95
CA GLU A 70 -2.84 -4.06 -16.78
C GLU A 70 -1.59 -3.66 -15.99
N ILE A 71 -1.14 -4.56 -15.12
CA ILE A 71 0.07 -4.34 -14.33
C ILE A 71 1.31 -4.35 -15.22
N ASN A 72 2.29 -3.50 -14.89
CA ASN A 72 3.60 -3.53 -15.52
C ASN A 72 4.42 -4.71 -14.98
N LEU A 73 4.67 -5.73 -15.81
CA LEU A 73 5.46 -6.91 -15.42
C LEU A 73 6.94 -6.62 -15.22
N ASP A 74 7.48 -5.52 -15.75
CA ASP A 74 8.86 -5.11 -15.47
C ASP A 74 9.03 -4.73 -13.98
N LEU A 75 7.97 -4.23 -13.36
CA LEU A 75 7.92 -3.90 -11.93
C LEU A 75 7.37 -5.06 -11.09
N PHE A 76 6.41 -5.82 -11.64
CA PHE A 76 5.68 -6.87 -10.93
C PHE A 76 5.63 -8.18 -11.72
N PRO A 77 6.76 -8.88 -11.91
CA PRO A 77 6.85 -10.04 -12.80
C PRO A 77 5.98 -11.21 -12.37
N SER A 78 5.63 -11.28 -11.08
CA SER A 78 4.79 -12.35 -10.50
C SER A 78 3.29 -12.07 -10.58
N LEU A 79 2.86 -10.84 -10.93
CA LEU A 79 1.44 -10.49 -11.01
C LEU A 79 0.85 -10.86 -12.38
N ARG A 80 0.99 -12.15 -12.73
CA ARG A 80 0.38 -12.76 -13.91
C ARG A 80 0.02 -14.23 -13.66
N SER A 81 -0.92 -14.74 -14.44
CA SER A 81 -1.16 -16.17 -14.53
C SER A 81 -0.03 -16.82 -15.32
N ILE A 82 0.67 -17.80 -14.73
CA ILE A 82 1.75 -18.52 -15.42
C ILE A 82 1.19 -19.40 -16.55
N GLY A 83 0.01 -20.00 -16.36
CA GLY A 83 -0.58 -20.92 -17.33
C GLY A 83 -1.28 -20.25 -18.51
N LEU A 84 -1.80 -19.03 -18.30
CA LEU A 84 -2.54 -18.27 -19.32
C LEU A 84 -1.76 -17.08 -19.87
N ASP A 85 -0.62 -16.74 -19.26
CA ASP A 85 0.16 -15.51 -19.50
C ASP A 85 -0.67 -14.21 -19.41
N GLU A 86 -1.75 -14.24 -18.62
CA GLU A 86 -2.62 -13.09 -18.43
C GLU A 86 -2.11 -12.20 -17.29
N HIS A 87 -2.01 -10.91 -17.57
CA HIS A 87 -1.57 -9.91 -16.61
C HIS A 87 -2.66 -9.62 -15.59
N ALA A 88 -2.27 -9.37 -14.34
CA ALA A 88 -3.22 -8.87 -13.35
C ALA A 88 -3.70 -7.45 -13.74
N LYS A 89 -4.98 -7.17 -13.48
CA LYS A 89 -5.56 -5.83 -13.61
C LYS A 89 -5.63 -5.14 -12.26
N VAL A 90 -5.25 -3.87 -12.21
CA VAL A 90 -5.27 -3.03 -11.00
C VAL A 90 -5.91 -1.68 -11.30
N ASN A 91 -6.27 -0.93 -10.26
CA ASN A 91 -6.70 0.45 -10.43
C ASN A 91 -5.52 1.32 -10.92
N LYS A 92 -5.73 2.02 -12.04
CA LYS A 92 -4.70 2.84 -12.69
C LYS A 92 -4.24 4.02 -11.84
N ALA A 93 -5.17 4.68 -11.16
CA ALA A 93 -4.83 5.83 -10.31
C ALA A 93 -3.96 5.39 -9.12
N PHE A 94 -4.28 4.25 -8.49
CA PHE A 94 -3.49 3.71 -7.39
C PHE A 94 -2.09 3.26 -7.85
N LEU A 95 -2.00 2.61 -9.02
CA LEU A 95 -0.72 2.23 -9.60
C LEU A 95 0.16 3.46 -9.87
N GLN A 96 -0.42 4.53 -10.42
CA GLN A 96 0.31 5.77 -10.70
C GLN A 96 0.85 6.39 -9.41
N VAL A 97 0.01 6.50 -8.38
CA VAL A 97 0.44 6.99 -7.05
C VAL A 97 1.56 6.13 -6.48
N PHE A 98 1.46 4.80 -6.55
CA PHE A 98 2.51 3.90 -6.09
C PHE A 98 3.83 4.15 -6.83
N VAL A 99 3.79 4.23 -8.16
CA VAL A 99 4.99 4.44 -8.97
C VAL A 99 5.65 5.78 -8.63
N ASP A 100 4.87 6.85 -8.53
CA ASP A 100 5.40 8.20 -8.32
C ASP A 100 5.87 8.45 -6.88
N LYS A 101 5.16 7.89 -5.89
CA LYS A 101 5.39 8.18 -4.47
C LYS A 101 6.27 7.16 -3.77
N ILE A 102 6.37 5.95 -4.33
CA ILE A 102 7.09 4.82 -3.72
C ILE A 102 8.18 4.35 -4.67
N SER A 103 7.83 3.80 -5.85
CA SER A 103 8.81 3.13 -6.72
C SER A 103 9.89 4.06 -7.27
N ARG A 104 9.59 5.33 -7.50
CA ARG A 104 10.54 6.34 -8.04
C ARG A 104 11.05 7.30 -6.98
N ASN A 105 10.54 7.22 -5.75
CA ASN A 105 10.84 8.16 -4.69
C ASN A 105 12.15 7.79 -3.98
N GLN A 106 13.19 8.60 -4.18
CA GLN A 106 14.50 8.39 -3.57
C GLN A 106 14.45 8.39 -2.04
N ASP A 107 13.56 9.19 -1.44
CA ASP A 107 13.41 9.18 0.01
C ASP A 107 12.88 7.85 0.53
N PHE A 108 12.12 7.09 -0.27
CA PHE A 108 11.60 5.78 0.11
C PHE A 108 12.60 4.66 -0.19
N ILE A 109 13.28 4.73 -1.34
CA ILE A 109 14.29 3.74 -1.75
C ILE A 109 15.47 3.68 -0.77
N ASN A 110 15.78 4.79 -0.11
CA ASN A 110 16.92 4.91 0.81
C ASN A 110 16.57 4.66 2.30
N GLU A 111 15.35 4.23 2.64
CA GLU A 111 14.96 3.91 4.04
C GLU A 111 15.47 2.55 4.55
#